data_AF-A0A7C2W0U6-F1
#
_entry.id   AF-A0A7C2W0U6-F1
#
_cell.length_a   1.000
_cell.length_b   1.000
_cell.length_c   1.000
_cell.angle_alpha   90.00
_cell.angle_beta   90.00
_cell.angle_gamma   90.00
#
_symmetry.space_group_name_H-M   'P 1'
#
loop_
_entity.id
_entity.type
_entity.pdbx_description
1 polymer ?
#
loop_
_entity_poly.entity_id
_entity_poly.type
_entity_poly.pdbx_seq_one_letter_code
_entity_poly.pdbx_strand_id
1 'polypeptide(L)'
;MQIGIIGLPYVGKTTLFNALTGAEAETGLYSAKRTANIAAVKVPDERLYLLGEKVFRSRKITPVTIEYLDFVGIREGSVRSGELDRSLLASLRNVDGIVHVVRTFEDESVPHVEGSIDPGRDIEIVDLELTFADLQVIENRLSSLAKELRVKKDPELEYERDLLERCQRSLESGEALREIELSPEEERAIRGFQFLTRKPMLILLNVGEDQMGGTEKLLDSIRRFSERPGRAAIALCAELEMEISQLGEDAEEFLKEMGLEGSALQRMVRASYE
;
A
#
# COMPACT_ATOMS: atom_id res chain seq x y z
N MET A 1 -5.06 -3.94 -12.11
CA MET A 1 -4.29 -4.07 -10.86
C MET A 1 -4.75 -2.96 -9.93
N GLN A 2 -5.08 -3.31 -8.70
CA GLN A 2 -5.56 -2.40 -7.67
C GLN A 2 -4.53 -2.26 -6.56
N ILE A 3 -4.20 -1.03 -6.18
CA ILE A 3 -3.25 -0.73 -5.11
C ILE A 3 -3.95 0.09 -4.03
N GLY A 4 -3.90 -0.39 -2.79
CA GLY A 4 -4.51 0.31 -1.66
C GLY A 4 -3.54 1.25 -0.97
N ILE A 5 -3.91 2.52 -0.82
CA ILE A 5 -3.18 3.53 -0.06
C ILE A 5 -3.70 3.53 1.38
N ILE A 6 -2.84 3.19 2.33
CA ILE A 6 -3.15 3.14 3.77
C ILE A 6 -2.13 3.96 4.57
N GLY A 7 -2.41 4.15 5.84
CA GLY A 7 -1.53 4.86 6.78
C GLY A 7 -2.33 5.51 7.90
N LEU A 8 -1.64 5.99 8.92
CA LEU A 8 -2.27 6.67 10.05
C LEU A 8 -3.06 7.93 9.60
N PRO A 9 -4.00 8.44 10.40
CA PRO A 9 -4.62 9.74 10.12
C PRO A 9 -3.56 10.84 9.97
N TYR A 10 -3.85 11.83 9.11
CA TYR A 10 -3.02 13.03 8.94
C TYR A 10 -1.59 12.83 8.39
N VAL A 11 -1.32 11.71 7.73
CA VAL A 11 -0.01 11.44 7.09
C VAL A 11 0.13 11.99 5.67
N GLY A 12 -0.90 12.69 5.14
CA GLY A 12 -0.89 13.24 3.78
C GLY A 12 -1.41 12.31 2.67
N LYS A 13 -2.17 11.25 3.02
CA LYS A 13 -2.76 10.32 2.02
C LYS A 13 -3.62 11.01 0.97
N THR A 14 -4.49 11.92 1.38
CA THR A 14 -5.39 12.64 0.46
C THR A 14 -4.61 13.57 -0.46
N THR A 15 -3.57 14.24 0.05
CA THR A 15 -2.64 15.06 -0.75
C THR A 15 -1.95 14.21 -1.81
N LEU A 16 -1.40 13.06 -1.41
CA LEU A 16 -0.79 12.10 -2.32
C LEU A 16 -1.78 11.59 -3.38
N PHE A 17 -3.00 11.23 -2.97
CA PHE A 17 -4.04 10.74 -3.87
C PHE A 17 -4.45 11.81 -4.89
N ASN A 18 -4.54 13.07 -4.47
CA ASN A 18 -4.85 14.19 -5.36
C ASN A 18 -3.69 14.50 -6.32
N ALA A 19 -2.43 14.34 -5.88
CA ALA A 19 -1.27 14.44 -6.75
C ALA A 19 -1.30 13.34 -7.83
N LEU A 20 -1.70 12.11 -7.47
CA LEU A 20 -1.88 10.99 -8.42
C LEU A 20 -2.97 11.25 -9.47
N THR A 21 -4.03 11.98 -9.11
CA THR A 21 -5.16 12.27 -10.01
C THR A 21 -4.99 13.55 -10.81
N GLY A 22 -3.94 14.35 -10.55
CA GLY A 22 -3.72 15.62 -11.22
C GLY A 22 -4.78 16.68 -10.88
N ALA A 23 -5.31 16.66 -9.66
CA ALA A 23 -6.40 17.53 -9.17
C ALA A 23 -7.77 17.43 -9.91
N GLU A 24 -7.84 16.79 -11.08
CA GLU A 24 -9.07 16.51 -11.84
C GLU A 24 -9.63 15.12 -11.56
N ALA A 25 -9.78 14.75 -10.29
CA ALA A 25 -10.72 13.67 -9.99
C ALA A 25 -12.12 14.19 -10.34
N GLU A 26 -12.59 13.95 -11.57
CA GLU A 26 -14.01 13.86 -11.84
C GLU A 26 -14.56 12.89 -10.80
N THR A 27 -15.33 13.44 -9.85
CA THR A 27 -16.12 12.68 -8.90
C THR A 27 -17.21 11.94 -9.68
N GLY A 28 -16.79 10.92 -10.42
CA GLY A 28 -17.63 10.07 -11.24
C GLY A 28 -18.42 9.14 -10.36
N LEU A 29 -19.68 9.52 -10.13
CA LEU A 29 -20.76 8.76 -9.51
C LEU A 29 -20.59 8.45 -8.02
N TYR A 30 -21.17 9.34 -7.22
CA TYR A 30 -21.84 9.06 -5.95
C TYR A 30 -22.25 7.58 -5.82
N SER A 31 -21.42 6.81 -5.12
CA SER A 31 -21.89 5.66 -4.38
C SER A 31 -22.15 6.16 -2.97
N ALA A 32 -23.42 6.22 -2.56
CA ALA A 32 -23.85 6.54 -1.19
C ALA A 32 -23.49 5.44 -0.17
N LYS A 33 -22.25 4.95 -0.23
CA LYS A 33 -21.60 4.03 0.70
C LYS A 33 -20.18 4.54 0.89
N ARG A 34 -19.65 4.48 2.10
CA ARG A 34 -18.29 4.93 2.46
C ARG A 34 -17.23 4.03 1.80
N THR A 35 -17.15 4.06 0.48
CA THR A 35 -16.24 3.24 -0.33
C THR A 35 -15.08 4.11 -0.78
N ALA A 36 -13.86 3.56 -0.67
CA ALA A 36 -12.59 4.22 -1.01
C ALA A 36 -12.64 5.05 -2.30
N ASN A 37 -11.91 6.17 -2.35
CA ASN A 37 -11.75 6.93 -3.59
C ASN A 37 -10.90 6.11 -4.57
N ILE A 38 -11.27 6.06 -5.85
CA ILE A 38 -10.56 5.27 -6.88
C ILE A 38 -9.97 6.20 -7.93
N ALA A 39 -8.69 6.02 -8.26
CA ALA A 39 -7.98 6.78 -9.28
C ALA A 39 -7.26 5.86 -10.26
N ALA A 40 -7.41 6.08 -11.56
CA ALA A 40 -6.75 5.30 -12.60
C ALA A 40 -5.53 6.06 -13.15
N VAL A 41 -4.32 5.57 -12.88
CA VAL A 41 -3.06 6.24 -13.20
C VAL A 41 -2.27 5.43 -14.24
N LYS A 42 -1.79 6.09 -15.29
CA LYS A 42 -0.98 5.47 -16.35
C LYS A 42 0.44 5.20 -15.85
N VAL A 43 0.96 4.01 -16.11
CA VAL A 43 2.34 3.64 -15.77
C VAL A 43 3.30 4.27 -16.78
N PRO A 44 4.27 5.10 -16.35
CA PRO A 44 5.23 5.70 -17.25
C PRO A 44 6.29 4.67 -17.69
N ASP A 45 6.27 4.27 -18.96
CA ASP A 45 7.24 3.31 -19.54
C ASP A 45 7.91 3.90 -20.80
N GLU A 46 9.16 4.34 -20.66
CA GLU A 46 9.96 4.91 -21.76
C GLU A 46 10.13 3.94 -22.94
N ARG A 47 10.15 2.62 -22.68
CA ARG A 47 10.29 1.61 -23.74
C ARG A 47 9.05 1.63 -24.63
N LEU A 48 7.87 1.78 -24.03
CA LEU A 48 6.61 1.86 -24.77
C LEU A 48 6.58 3.10 -25.67
N TYR A 49 6.95 4.26 -25.14
CA TYR A 49 6.96 5.51 -25.90
C TYR A 49 8.02 5.49 -27.01
N LEU A 50 9.22 4.97 -26.73
CA LEU A 50 10.28 4.83 -27.73
C LEU A 50 9.82 3.96 -28.92
N LEU A 51 9.22 2.81 -28.64
CA LEU A 51 8.72 1.90 -29.68
C LEU A 51 7.55 2.53 -30.45
N GLY A 52 6.57 3.08 -29.73
CA GLY A 52 5.37 3.66 -30.29
C GLY A 52 5.66 4.86 -31.19
N GLU A 53 6.50 5.79 -30.75
CA GLU A 53 6.76 7.05 -31.44
C GLU A 53 7.87 6.91 -32.48
N LYS A 54 9.03 6.37 -32.09
CA LYS A 54 10.24 6.43 -32.92
C LYS A 54 10.37 5.24 -33.87
N VAL A 55 9.99 4.05 -33.42
CA VAL A 55 10.17 2.80 -34.20
C VAL A 55 8.98 2.54 -35.12
N PHE A 56 7.79 2.40 -34.54
CA PHE A 56 6.59 1.99 -35.28
C PHE A 56 5.71 3.15 -35.74
N ARG A 57 5.90 4.37 -35.18
CA ARG A 57 5.08 5.57 -35.47
C ARG A 57 3.58 5.27 -35.38
N SER A 58 3.21 4.60 -34.30
CA SER A 58 1.84 4.13 -34.06
C SER A 58 0.90 5.31 -33.86
N ARG A 59 -0.31 5.21 -34.44
CA ARG A 59 -1.35 6.25 -34.31
C ARG A 59 -1.85 6.41 -32.86
N LYS A 60 -1.73 5.37 -32.04
CA LYS A 60 -2.18 5.34 -30.65
C LYS A 60 -1.20 4.54 -29.80
N ILE A 61 -0.77 5.11 -28.69
CA ILE A 61 0.02 4.45 -27.64
C ILE A 61 -0.90 4.29 -26.43
N THR A 62 -1.02 3.07 -25.90
CA THR A 62 -1.92 2.77 -24.78
C THR A 62 -1.09 2.24 -23.61
N PRO A 63 -0.82 3.07 -22.59
CA PRO A 63 -0.09 2.64 -21.39
C PRO A 63 -0.90 1.64 -20.57
N VAL A 64 -0.20 0.87 -19.74
CA VAL A 64 -0.81 0.12 -18.64
C VAL A 64 -1.34 1.11 -17.60
N THR A 65 -2.44 0.76 -16.93
CA THR A 65 -3.07 1.59 -15.90
C THR A 65 -3.15 0.85 -14.57
N ILE A 66 -2.85 1.54 -13.48
CA ILE A 66 -3.01 1.08 -12.10
C ILE A 66 -4.18 1.82 -11.47
N GLU A 67 -5.05 1.11 -10.76
CA GLU A 67 -6.10 1.71 -9.96
C GLU A 67 -5.61 1.89 -8.52
N TYR A 68 -5.52 3.12 -8.04
CA TYR A 68 -5.22 3.43 -6.64
C TYR A 68 -6.52 3.63 -5.86
N LEU A 69 -6.60 3.04 -4.68
CA LEU A 69 -7.72 3.16 -3.77
C LEU A 69 -7.28 3.87 -2.49
N ASP A 70 -7.84 5.04 -2.18
CA ASP A 70 -7.56 5.76 -0.92
C ASP A 70 -8.46 5.25 0.20
N PHE A 71 -7.83 4.66 1.23
CA PHE A 71 -8.52 4.14 2.40
C PHE A 71 -8.46 5.11 3.57
N VAL A 72 -9.54 5.16 4.35
CA VAL A 72 -9.58 5.94 5.60
C VAL A 72 -8.46 5.48 6.53
N GLY A 73 -7.87 6.43 7.28
CA GLY A 73 -6.70 6.15 8.11
C GLY A 73 -6.93 5.06 9.15
N ILE A 74 -5.94 4.17 9.27
CA ILE A 74 -5.88 3.08 10.27
C ILE A 74 -5.37 3.69 11.58
N ARG A 75 -5.98 3.37 12.72
CA ARG A 75 -5.50 3.78 14.05
C ARG A 75 -5.07 2.55 14.85
N GLU A 76 -4.22 2.74 15.85
CA GLU A 76 -3.91 1.68 16.79
C GLU A 76 -5.18 1.12 17.44
N GLY A 77 -5.28 -0.20 17.52
CA GLY A 77 -6.39 -0.91 18.14
C GLY A 77 -7.67 -0.95 17.31
N SER A 78 -7.71 -0.35 16.12
CA SER A 78 -8.92 -0.25 15.30
C SER A 78 -9.53 -1.61 14.95
N VAL A 79 -8.71 -2.63 14.71
CA VAL A 79 -9.18 -3.98 14.40
C VAL A 79 -9.78 -4.63 15.65
N ARG A 80 -9.17 -4.43 16.82
CA ARG A 80 -9.62 -5.01 18.09
C ARG A 80 -10.86 -4.32 18.64
N SER A 81 -10.95 -3.00 18.51
CA SER A 81 -12.10 -2.19 18.92
C SER A 81 -13.29 -2.36 17.96
N GLY A 82 -13.06 -2.89 16.76
CA GLY A 82 -14.06 -2.98 15.70
C GLY A 82 -14.37 -1.63 15.04
N GLU A 83 -13.56 -0.60 15.33
CA GLU A 83 -13.66 0.72 14.70
C GLU A 83 -13.18 0.71 13.24
N LEU A 84 -12.32 -0.26 12.88
CA LEU A 84 -11.97 -0.47 11.48
C LEU A 84 -13.17 -1.12 10.77
N ASP A 85 -13.83 -0.32 9.95
CA ASP A 85 -15.03 -0.71 9.22
C ASP A 85 -14.78 -2.03 8.46
N ARG A 86 -15.61 -3.05 8.71
CA ARG A 86 -15.51 -4.35 8.03
C ARG A 86 -15.57 -4.21 6.51
N SER A 87 -16.29 -3.22 6.01
CA SER A 87 -16.35 -2.93 4.57
C SER A 87 -15.02 -2.39 4.05
N LEU A 88 -14.29 -1.62 4.86
CA LEU A 88 -12.96 -1.11 4.53
C LEU A 88 -11.94 -2.25 4.44
N LEU A 89 -11.91 -3.14 5.44
CA LEU A 89 -11.06 -4.34 5.39
C LEU A 89 -11.40 -5.23 4.21
N ALA A 90 -12.68 -5.44 3.91
CA ALA A 90 -13.10 -6.23 2.76
C ALA A 90 -12.61 -5.63 1.44
N SER A 91 -12.71 -4.30 1.28
CA SER A 91 -12.17 -3.59 0.12
C SER A 91 -10.63 -3.69 0.06
N LEU A 92 -9.92 -3.53 1.17
CA LEU A 92 -8.47 -3.66 1.22
C LEU A 92 -8.01 -5.10 0.91
N ARG A 93 -8.80 -6.13 1.23
CA ARG A 93 -8.48 -7.52 0.85
C ARG A 93 -8.53 -7.74 -0.66
N ASN A 94 -9.30 -6.94 -1.39
CA ASN A 94 -9.45 -7.06 -2.84
C ASN A 94 -8.34 -6.37 -3.65
N VAL A 95 -7.46 -5.59 -3.02
CA VAL A 95 -6.33 -4.98 -3.73
C VAL A 95 -5.21 -5.99 -3.96
N ASP A 96 -4.36 -5.75 -4.95
CA ASP A 96 -3.22 -6.59 -5.31
C ASP A 96 -1.97 -6.24 -4.49
N GLY A 97 -1.83 -4.98 -4.05
CA GLY A 97 -0.70 -4.49 -3.27
C GLY A 97 -1.05 -3.27 -2.41
N ILE A 98 -0.17 -2.91 -1.48
CA ILE A 98 -0.41 -1.86 -0.50
C ILE A 98 0.67 -0.78 -0.59
N VAL A 99 0.27 0.49 -0.61
CA VAL A 99 1.15 1.62 -0.32
C VAL A 99 0.87 2.09 1.09
N HIS A 100 1.85 1.98 1.98
CA HIS A 100 1.75 2.50 3.34
C HIS A 100 2.42 3.87 3.40
N VAL A 101 1.61 4.92 3.53
CA VAL A 101 2.07 6.29 3.73
C VAL A 101 2.43 6.51 5.19
N VAL A 102 3.63 7.02 5.44
CA VAL A 102 4.20 7.29 6.76
C VAL A 102 4.64 8.75 6.81
N ARG A 103 4.24 9.47 7.85
CA ARG A 103 4.58 10.89 8.01
C ARG A 103 5.99 11.05 8.55
N THR A 104 6.75 11.97 7.96
CA THR A 104 8.06 12.42 8.49
C THR A 104 8.16 13.94 8.61
N PHE A 105 7.26 14.69 7.95
CA PHE A 105 7.21 16.14 8.00
C PHE A 105 6.62 16.68 9.30
N GLU A 106 7.21 17.75 9.83
CA GLU A 106 6.67 18.50 10.96
C GLU A 106 5.70 19.57 10.46
N ASP A 107 4.55 19.71 11.13
CA ASP A 107 3.57 20.76 10.87
C ASP A 107 2.81 21.05 12.17
N GLU A 108 2.99 22.24 12.74
CA GLU A 108 2.36 22.67 13.99
C GLU A 108 0.83 22.72 13.91
N SER A 109 0.27 22.86 12.70
CA SER A 109 -1.17 22.91 12.48
C SER A 109 -1.83 21.52 12.43
N VAL A 110 -1.02 20.46 12.29
CA VAL A 110 -1.51 19.09 12.10
C VAL A 110 -0.97 18.17 13.20
N PRO A 111 -1.80 17.77 14.18
CA PRO A 111 -1.35 16.90 15.27
C PRO A 111 -1.02 15.50 14.75
N HIS A 112 0.00 14.88 15.35
CA HIS A 112 0.24 13.45 15.17
C HIS A 112 -0.67 12.63 16.09
N VAL A 113 -1.25 11.53 15.60
CA VAL A 113 -2.18 10.69 16.40
C VAL A 113 -1.52 10.13 17.65
N GLU A 114 -0.24 9.80 17.57
CA GLU A 114 0.57 9.31 18.68
C GLU A 114 1.28 10.42 19.47
N GLY A 115 0.94 11.69 19.22
CA GLY A 115 1.51 12.86 19.91
C GLY A 115 2.93 13.27 19.48
N SER A 116 3.70 12.38 18.86
CA SER A 116 5.01 12.65 18.26
C SER A 116 5.13 12.00 16.89
N ILE A 117 6.05 12.46 16.04
CA ILE A 117 6.35 11.81 14.76
C ILE A 117 7.45 10.75 15.01
N ASP A 118 7.16 9.49 14.66
CA ASP A 118 8.13 8.40 14.71
C ASP A 118 7.79 7.40 13.57
N PRO A 119 8.50 7.47 12.43
CA PRO A 119 8.20 6.62 11.29
C PRO A 119 8.28 5.13 11.61
N GLY A 120 9.19 4.73 12.50
CA GLY A 120 9.38 3.33 12.85
C GLY A 120 8.21 2.79 13.67
N ARG A 121 7.77 3.55 14.69
CA ARG A 121 6.57 3.20 15.47
C ARG A 121 5.33 3.17 14.58
N ASP A 122 5.17 4.15 13.70
CA ASP A 122 3.96 4.27 12.87
C ASP A 122 3.83 3.10 11.88
N ILE A 123 4.96 2.64 11.31
CA ILE A 123 5.01 1.42 10.49
C ILE A 123 4.61 0.19 11.33
N GLU A 124 5.15 0.05 12.54
CA GLU A 124 4.84 -1.06 13.43
C GLU A 124 3.36 -1.11 13.80
N ILE A 125 2.74 0.04 14.09
CA ILE A 125 1.30 0.12 14.40
C ILE A 125 0.48 -0.43 13.25
N VAL A 126 0.73 0.01 12.01
CA VAL A 126 -0.03 -0.47 10.85
C VAL A 126 0.23 -1.95 10.59
N ASP A 127 1.49 -2.41 10.66
CA ASP A 127 1.83 -3.83 10.49
C ASP A 127 1.13 -4.73 11.53
N LEU A 128 1.04 -4.27 12.77
CA LEU A 128 0.30 -4.97 13.83
C LEU A 128 -1.20 -5.04 13.54
N GLU A 129 -1.81 -3.95 13.09
CA GLU A 129 -3.24 -3.96 12.75
C GLU A 129 -3.55 -4.92 11.59
N LEU A 130 -2.73 -4.93 10.54
CA LEU A 130 -2.86 -5.90 9.44
C LEU A 130 -2.68 -7.34 9.94
N THR A 131 -1.74 -7.56 10.85
CA THR A 131 -1.48 -8.86 11.48
C THR A 131 -2.68 -9.34 12.30
N PHE A 132 -3.26 -8.48 13.14
CA PHE A 132 -4.47 -8.83 13.90
C PHE A 132 -5.66 -9.13 13.01
N ALA A 133 -5.82 -8.41 11.90
CA ALA A 133 -6.90 -8.66 10.96
C ALA A 133 -6.79 -10.05 10.30
N ASP A 134 -5.58 -10.52 10.01
CA ASP A 134 -5.36 -11.85 9.44
C ASP A 134 -5.41 -12.96 10.49
N LEU A 135 -4.86 -12.74 11.69
CA LEU A 135 -4.98 -13.69 12.80
C LEU A 135 -6.45 -13.99 13.12
N GLN A 136 -7.31 -12.97 13.16
CA GLN A 136 -8.74 -13.16 13.39
C GLN A 136 -9.39 -14.05 12.30
N VAL A 137 -8.95 -13.94 11.04
CA VAL A 137 -9.45 -14.82 9.95
C VAL A 137 -8.97 -16.25 10.16
N ILE A 138 -7.68 -16.43 10.47
CA ILE A 138 -7.05 -17.74 10.69
C ILE A 138 -7.71 -18.46 11.87
N GLU A 139 -7.84 -17.80 13.02
CA GLU A 139 -8.45 -18.37 14.24
C GLU A 139 -9.90 -18.83 14.00
N ASN A 140 -10.69 -18.01 13.31
CA ASN A 140 -12.08 -18.35 12.96
C ASN A 140 -12.15 -19.58 12.04
N ARG A 141 -11.23 -19.69 11.07
CA ARG A 141 -11.18 -20.84 10.16
C ARG A 141 -10.70 -22.10 10.88
N LEU A 142 -9.64 -22.03 11.69
CA LEU A 142 -9.13 -23.14 12.49
C LEU A 142 -10.20 -23.69 13.45
N SER A 143 -10.97 -22.81 14.10
CA SER A 143 -12.10 -23.20 14.95
C SER A 143 -13.18 -23.97 14.20
N SER A 144 -13.44 -23.60 12.94
CA SER A 144 -14.39 -24.29 12.07
C SER A 144 -13.86 -25.65 11.60
N LEU A 145 -12.61 -25.70 11.13
CA LEU A 145 -11.91 -26.92 10.73
C LEU A 145 -11.86 -27.96 11.86
N ALA A 146 -11.61 -27.52 13.09
CA ALA A 146 -11.60 -28.40 14.26
C ALA A 146 -12.95 -29.10 14.50
N LYS A 147 -14.08 -28.47 14.14
CA LYS A 147 -15.42 -29.08 14.22
C LYS A 147 -15.65 -30.05 13.07
N GLU A 148 -15.27 -29.67 11.85
CA GLU A 148 -15.43 -30.51 10.65
C GLU A 148 -14.61 -31.80 10.74
N LEU A 149 -13.36 -31.72 11.19
CA LEU A 149 -12.44 -32.86 11.36
C LEU A 149 -12.85 -33.84 12.46
N ARG A 150 -13.70 -33.42 13.41
CA ARG A 150 -14.30 -34.33 14.41
C ARG A 150 -15.36 -35.23 13.80
N VAL A 151 -16.01 -34.79 12.72
CA VAL A 151 -17.13 -35.50 12.07
C VAL A 151 -16.62 -36.42 10.97
N LYS A 152 -15.62 -35.98 10.20
CA LYS A 152 -15.01 -36.76 9.11
C LYS A 152 -13.50 -36.65 9.13
N LYS A 153 -12.82 -37.74 8.81
CA LYS A 153 -11.40 -37.70 8.44
C LYS A 153 -11.29 -37.30 6.99
N ASP A 154 -10.68 -36.16 6.73
CA ASP A 154 -10.55 -35.59 5.40
C ASP A 154 -9.12 -35.03 5.25
N PRO A 155 -8.25 -35.68 4.44
CA PRO A 155 -6.86 -35.26 4.27
C PRO A 155 -6.70 -33.81 3.78
N GLU A 156 -7.65 -33.29 2.99
CA GLU A 156 -7.58 -31.91 2.50
C GLU A 156 -7.81 -30.90 3.64
N LEU A 157 -8.74 -31.19 4.55
CA LEU A 157 -9.01 -30.36 5.72
C LEU A 157 -7.87 -30.42 6.75
N GLU A 158 -7.21 -31.58 6.89
CA GLU A 158 -6.02 -31.71 7.74
C GLU A 158 -4.86 -30.88 7.18
N TYR A 159 -4.64 -30.93 5.87
CA TYR A 159 -3.64 -30.12 5.18
C TYR A 159 -3.91 -28.61 5.32
N GLU A 160 -5.15 -28.17 5.12
CA GLU A 160 -5.54 -26.76 5.31
C GLU A 160 -5.29 -26.29 6.75
N ARG A 161 -5.66 -27.11 7.75
CA ARG A 161 -5.40 -26.82 9.17
C ARG A 161 -3.92 -26.63 9.43
N ASP A 162 -3.08 -27.58 9.02
CA ASP A 162 -1.64 -27.56 9.31
C ASP A 162 -0.96 -26.34 8.67
N LEU A 163 -1.39 -25.97 7.45
CA LEU A 163 -0.93 -24.76 6.77
C LEU A 163 -1.35 -23.49 7.52
N LEU A 164 -2.61 -23.39 7.95
CA LEU A 164 -3.11 -22.24 8.70
C LEU A 164 -2.45 -22.11 10.09
N GLU A 165 -2.15 -23.23 10.77
CA GLU A 165 -1.38 -23.23 12.02
C GLU A 165 0.07 -22.77 11.80
N ARG A 166 0.65 -23.03 10.63
CA ARG A 166 1.97 -22.47 10.26
C ARG A 166 1.89 -20.96 10.00
N CYS A 167 0.89 -20.52 9.25
CA CYS A 167 0.63 -19.09 9.02
C CYS A 167 0.38 -18.34 10.33
N GLN A 168 -0.40 -18.91 11.25
CA GLN A 168 -0.64 -18.34 12.58
C GLN A 168 0.65 -18.12 13.34
N ARG A 169 1.51 -19.15 13.44
CA ARG A 169 2.79 -19.07 14.15
C ARG A 169 3.73 -18.00 13.59
N SER A 170 3.78 -17.87 12.26
CA SER A 170 4.55 -16.80 11.58
C SER A 170 4.10 -15.42 12.06
N LEU A 171 2.78 -15.16 12.00
CA LEU A 171 2.19 -13.89 12.41
C LEU A 171 2.41 -13.60 13.89
N GLU A 172 2.25 -14.60 14.76
CA GLU A 172 2.50 -14.48 16.20
C GLU A 172 3.98 -14.18 16.53
N SER A 173 4.92 -14.58 15.66
CA SER A 173 6.34 -14.22 15.77
C SER A 173 6.71 -12.85 15.18
N GLY A 174 5.74 -12.09 14.64
CA GLY A 174 6.00 -10.80 14.00
C GLY A 174 6.55 -10.89 12.57
N GLU A 175 6.37 -12.03 11.91
CA GLU A 175 6.73 -12.27 10.52
C GLU A 175 5.46 -12.30 9.65
N ALA A 176 5.34 -11.32 8.74
CA ALA A 176 4.18 -11.21 7.87
C ALA A 176 4.13 -12.37 6.86
N LEU A 177 2.94 -12.75 6.39
CA LEU A 177 2.80 -13.88 5.46
C LEU A 177 3.50 -13.66 4.10
N ARG A 178 3.83 -12.43 3.72
CA ARG A 178 4.65 -12.12 2.53
C ARG A 178 6.11 -12.56 2.67
N GLU A 179 6.58 -12.80 3.90
CA GLU A 179 7.97 -13.14 4.20
C GLU A 179 8.22 -14.65 4.20
N ILE A 180 7.18 -15.46 4.42
CA ILE A 180 7.30 -16.91 4.36
C ILE A 180 7.26 -17.42 2.91
N GLU A 181 8.10 -18.41 2.63
CA GLU A 181 8.05 -19.18 1.39
C GLU A 181 6.89 -20.16 1.43
N LEU A 182 6.08 -20.17 0.37
CA LEU A 182 4.96 -21.08 0.19
C LEU A 182 5.14 -21.85 -1.12
N SER A 183 4.84 -23.15 -1.09
CA SER A 183 4.77 -23.93 -2.34
C SER A 183 3.61 -23.44 -3.21
N PRO A 184 3.61 -23.74 -4.53
CA PRO A 184 2.48 -23.42 -5.39
C PRO A 184 1.15 -24.04 -4.94
N GLU A 185 1.17 -25.20 -4.27
CA GLU A 185 -0.02 -25.81 -3.65
C GLU A 185 -0.49 -25.00 -2.45
N GLU A 186 0.44 -24.62 -1.56
CA GLU A 186 0.13 -23.85 -0.34
C GLU A 186 -0.44 -22.47 -0.70
N GLU A 187 0.18 -21.80 -1.68
CA GLU A 187 -0.30 -20.52 -2.21
C GLU A 187 -1.71 -20.65 -2.79
N ARG A 188 -2.01 -21.75 -3.50
CA ARG A 188 -3.36 -22.03 -4.00
C ARG A 188 -4.36 -22.24 -2.85
N ALA A 189 -3.95 -22.95 -1.80
CA ALA A 189 -4.80 -23.24 -0.66
C ALA A 189 -5.18 -21.99 0.14
N ILE A 190 -4.27 -21.03 0.30
CA ILE A 190 -4.54 -19.82 1.09
C ILE A 190 -5.06 -18.62 0.29
N ARG A 191 -5.03 -18.68 -1.05
CA ARG A 191 -5.41 -17.56 -1.93
C ARG A 191 -6.80 -17.01 -1.61
N GLY A 192 -7.74 -17.89 -1.29
CA GLY A 192 -9.13 -17.53 -0.99
C GLY A 192 -9.31 -16.67 0.27
N PHE A 193 -8.35 -16.68 1.20
CA PHE A 193 -8.42 -15.85 2.41
C PHE A 193 -8.07 -14.39 2.14
N GLN A 194 -7.36 -14.11 1.04
CA GLN A 194 -6.91 -12.76 0.68
C GLN A 194 -6.22 -12.05 1.87
N PHE A 195 -5.26 -12.72 2.50
CA PHE A 195 -4.55 -12.19 3.66
C PHE A 195 -3.85 -10.86 3.34
N LEU A 196 -4.00 -9.87 4.22
CA LEU A 196 -3.43 -8.53 4.06
C LEU A 196 -1.90 -8.55 4.19
N THR A 197 -1.41 -9.35 5.14
CA THR A 197 0.01 -9.57 5.42
C THR A 197 0.73 -10.35 4.33
N ARG A 198 0.00 -11.00 3.40
CA ARG A 198 0.57 -11.67 2.22
C ARG A 198 0.80 -10.72 1.04
N LYS A 199 0.09 -9.58 0.99
CA LYS A 199 0.21 -8.62 -0.11
C LYS A 199 1.57 -7.91 -0.08
N PRO A 200 2.20 -7.63 -1.24
CA PRO A 200 3.38 -6.78 -1.31
C PRO A 200 3.07 -5.38 -0.79
N MET A 201 4.10 -4.72 -0.23
CA MET A 201 3.94 -3.41 0.40
C MET A 201 5.05 -2.43 0.03
N LEU A 202 4.67 -1.27 -0.52
CA LEU A 202 5.55 -0.13 -0.70
C LEU A 202 5.39 0.83 0.49
N ILE A 203 6.45 1.08 1.23
CA ILE A 203 6.48 2.10 2.30
C ILE A 203 6.80 3.45 1.65
N LEU A 204 5.90 4.41 1.80
CA LEU A 204 6.07 5.77 1.31
C LEU A 204 6.32 6.72 2.48
N LEU A 205 7.56 7.20 2.63
CA LEU A 205 7.86 8.29 3.54
C LEU A 205 7.41 9.61 2.91
N ASN A 206 6.36 10.22 3.46
CA ASN A 206 5.93 11.56 3.10
C ASN A 206 6.77 12.57 3.87
N VAL A 207 7.68 13.23 3.16
CA VAL A 207 8.68 14.17 3.71
C VAL A 207 8.25 15.62 3.49
N GLY A 208 8.77 16.51 4.33
CA GLY A 208 8.68 17.95 4.11
C GLY A 208 9.65 18.39 3.01
N GLU A 209 9.41 19.56 2.41
CA GLU A 209 10.32 20.12 1.41
C GLU A 209 11.72 20.34 1.97
N ASP A 210 11.81 20.78 3.23
CA ASP A 210 13.04 20.99 3.99
C ASP A 210 13.85 19.70 4.19
N GLN A 211 13.18 18.54 4.12
CA GLN A 211 13.77 17.22 4.30
C GLN A 211 14.20 16.55 2.99
N MET A 212 13.90 17.13 1.82
CA MET A 212 14.18 16.54 0.51
C MET A 212 15.66 16.17 0.30
N GLY A 213 16.58 17.01 0.79
CA GLY A 213 18.02 16.75 0.72
C GLY A 213 18.53 15.66 1.68
N GLY A 214 17.68 15.15 2.58
CA GLY A 214 18.01 14.15 3.60
C GLY A 214 17.26 12.82 3.46
N THR A 215 16.55 12.61 2.35
CA THR A 215 15.68 11.44 2.11
C THR A 215 16.40 10.10 2.27
N GLU A 216 17.66 9.99 1.85
CA GLU A 216 18.46 8.76 2.01
C GLU A 216 18.63 8.38 3.48
N LYS A 217 18.87 9.35 4.37
CA LYS A 217 19.01 9.09 5.82
C LYS A 217 17.69 8.65 6.44
N LEU A 218 16.57 9.24 6.00
CA LEU A 218 15.24 8.86 6.45
C LEU A 218 14.92 7.42 6.01
N LEU A 219 15.23 7.06 4.76
CA LEU A 219 15.08 5.70 4.27
C LEU A 219 15.98 4.71 5.03
N ASP A 220 17.22 5.07 5.33
CA ASP A 220 18.12 4.23 6.13
C ASP A 220 17.59 4.01 7.56
N SER A 221 16.93 5.02 8.14
CA SER A 221 16.33 4.90 9.48
C SER A 221 15.21 3.84 9.56
N ILE A 222 14.52 3.56 8.45
CA ILE A 222 13.46 2.53 8.36
C ILE A 222 13.92 1.26 7.63
N ARG A 223 15.23 1.11 7.37
CA ARG A 223 15.80 0.01 6.59
C ARG A 223 15.39 -1.37 7.10
N ARG A 224 15.29 -1.52 8.43
CA ARG A 224 14.81 -2.75 9.10
C ARG A 224 13.41 -3.20 8.66
N PHE A 225 12.60 -2.27 8.15
CA PHE A 225 11.27 -2.56 7.59
C PHE A 225 11.32 -2.76 6.08
N SER A 226 12.04 -1.89 5.37
CA SER A 226 12.02 -1.86 3.90
C SER A 226 12.80 -2.99 3.24
N GLU A 227 13.79 -3.57 3.92
CA GLU A 227 14.59 -4.69 3.39
C GLU A 227 13.98 -6.09 3.69
N ARG A 228 12.80 -6.15 4.32
CA ARG A 228 12.10 -7.42 4.51
C ARG A 228 11.48 -7.90 3.18
N PRO A 229 11.34 -9.22 2.94
CA PRO A 229 10.80 -9.73 1.68
C PRO A 229 9.41 -9.17 1.36
N GLY A 230 9.17 -8.91 0.07
CA GLY A 230 7.90 -8.35 -0.42
C GLY A 230 7.65 -6.89 -0.01
N ARG A 231 8.71 -6.16 0.38
CA ARG A 231 8.65 -4.74 0.71
C ARG A 231 9.66 -3.93 -0.11
N ALA A 232 9.31 -2.67 -0.30
CA ALA A 232 10.19 -1.63 -0.81
C ALA A 232 9.91 -0.33 -0.05
N ALA A 233 10.79 0.66 -0.15
CA ALA A 233 10.56 1.98 0.39
C ALA A 233 10.98 3.09 -0.57
N ILE A 234 10.24 4.18 -0.55
CA ILE A 234 10.53 5.41 -1.30
C ILE A 234 10.15 6.61 -0.45
N ALA A 235 10.83 7.73 -0.65
CA ALA A 235 10.50 9.01 -0.04
C ALA A 235 10.08 10.02 -1.10
N LEU A 236 9.04 10.80 -0.81
CA LEU A 236 8.61 11.93 -1.64
C LEU A 236 7.92 13.00 -0.79
N CYS A 237 7.86 14.21 -1.31
CA CYS A 237 7.05 15.28 -0.72
C CYS A 237 5.72 15.35 -1.45
N ALA A 238 4.63 14.92 -0.79
CA ALA A 238 3.32 14.84 -1.45
C ALA A 238 2.77 16.23 -1.81
N GLU A 239 3.12 17.25 -1.05
CA GLU A 239 2.74 18.65 -1.31
C GLU A 239 3.41 19.17 -2.58
N LEU A 240 4.74 19.01 -2.68
CA LEU A 240 5.49 19.37 -3.88
C LEU A 240 4.98 18.62 -5.13
N GLU A 241 4.69 17.32 -5.02
CA GLU A 241 4.12 16.56 -6.15
C GLU A 241 2.71 17.03 -6.53
N MET A 242 1.93 17.51 -5.56
CA MET A 242 0.63 18.12 -5.84
C MET A 242 0.79 19.45 -6.58
N GLU A 243 1.75 20.29 -6.19
CA GLU A 243 2.07 21.52 -6.92
C GLU A 243 2.51 21.23 -8.35
N ILE A 244 3.46 20.29 -8.53
CA ILE A 244 3.94 19.86 -9.85
C ILE A 244 2.78 19.37 -10.73
N SER A 245 1.83 18.62 -10.16
CA SER A 245 0.67 18.10 -10.90
C SER A 245 -0.25 19.20 -11.46
N GLN A 246 -0.23 20.39 -10.87
CA GLN A 246 -1.05 21.54 -11.29
C GLN A 246 -0.36 22.43 -12.33
N LEU A 247 0.95 22.25 -12.57
CA LEU A 247 1.74 23.06 -13.50
C LEU A 247 1.55 22.68 -14.97
N GLY A 248 0.96 21.51 -15.27
CA GLY A 248 0.70 21.09 -16.64
C GLY A 248 1.96 21.04 -17.50
N GLU A 249 2.04 21.90 -18.53
CA GLU A 249 3.18 21.97 -19.46
C GLU A 249 4.46 22.52 -18.81
N ASP A 250 4.33 23.30 -17.72
CA ASP A 250 5.46 23.95 -17.04
C ASP A 250 6.18 23.01 -16.05
N ALA A 251 5.62 21.84 -15.78
CA ALA A 251 6.14 20.88 -14.81
C ALA A 251 7.57 20.42 -15.12
N GLU A 252 7.91 20.18 -16.40
CA GLU A 252 9.26 19.76 -16.79
C GLU A 252 10.32 20.85 -16.61
N GLU A 253 9.95 22.11 -16.82
CA GLU A 253 10.85 23.25 -16.62
C GLU A 253 11.11 23.44 -15.12
N PHE A 254 10.04 23.41 -14.32
CA PHE A 254 10.13 23.50 -12.86
C PHE A 254 11.03 22.40 -12.26
N LEU A 255 10.85 21.14 -12.68
CA LEU A 255 11.69 20.03 -12.21
C LEU A 255 13.18 20.25 -12.54
N LYS A 256 13.49 20.77 -13.73
CA LYS A 256 14.86 21.09 -14.14
C LYS A 256 15.46 22.23 -13.31
N GLU A 257 14.68 23.26 -13.02
CA GLU A 257 15.11 24.38 -12.18
C GLU A 257 15.41 23.92 -10.74
N MET A 258 14.64 22.97 -10.21
CA MET A 258 14.88 22.35 -8.91
C MET A 258 16.02 21.31 -8.92
N GLY A 259 16.59 20.98 -10.08
CA GLY A 259 17.62 19.96 -10.21
C GLY A 259 17.11 18.53 -9.97
N LEU A 260 15.82 18.29 -10.17
CA LEU A 260 15.20 16.97 -10.02
C LEU A 260 15.17 16.25 -11.37
N GLU A 261 15.65 15.01 -11.41
CA GLU A 261 15.70 14.20 -12.64
C GLU A 261 14.31 13.70 -13.11
N GLY A 262 13.27 13.87 -12.28
CA GLY A 262 11.90 13.52 -12.60
C GLY A 262 11.00 13.50 -11.36
N SER A 263 9.69 13.39 -11.58
CA SER A 263 8.69 13.31 -10.51
C SER A 263 8.90 12.07 -9.63
N ALA A 264 8.93 12.25 -8.32
CA ALA A 264 8.99 11.15 -7.37
C ALA A 264 7.69 10.33 -7.37
N LEU A 265 6.58 10.94 -7.76
CA LEU A 265 5.31 10.26 -7.99
C LEU A 265 5.40 9.25 -9.12
N GLN A 266 6.07 9.59 -10.23
CA GLN A 266 6.31 8.64 -11.32
C GLN A 266 7.17 7.45 -10.88
N ARG A 267 8.17 7.69 -10.03
CA ARG A 267 8.98 6.63 -9.40
C ARG A 267 8.13 5.75 -8.50
N MET A 268 7.23 6.31 -7.70
CA MET A 268 6.26 5.56 -6.89
C MET A 268 5.34 4.70 -7.78
N VAL A 269 4.83 5.25 -8.89
CA VAL A 269 3.95 4.49 -9.81
C VAL A 269 4.68 3.31 -10.46
N ARG A 270 5.95 3.48 -10.86
CA ARG A 270 6.79 2.37 -11.32
C ARG A 270 7.02 1.34 -10.20
N ALA A 271 7.42 1.78 -9.01
CA ALA A 271 7.66 0.90 -7.87
C ALA A 271 6.38 0.15 -7.41
N SER A 272 5.20 0.70 -7.64
CA SER A 272 3.92 0.03 -7.36
C SER A 272 3.52 -0.97 -8.45
N TYR A 273 4.10 -0.87 -9.66
CA TYR A 273 3.87 -1.79 -10.78
C TYR A 273 4.76 -3.04 -10.72
N GLU A 274 5.99 -2.86 -10.22
CA GLU A 274 6.97 -3.93 -10.00
C GLU A 274 6.56 -4.87 -8.86
#